data_AF-A0A7X4FU24-F1
#
_entry.id   AF-A0A7X4FU24-F1
#
_cell.length_a   1.000
_cell.length_b   1.000
_cell.length_c   1.000
_cell.angle_alpha   90.00
_cell.angle_beta   90.00
_cell.angle_gamma   90.00
#
_symmetry.space_group_name_H-M   'P 1'
#
loop_
_entity.id
_entity.type
_entity.pdbx_description
1 polymer ?
#
loop_
_entity_poly.entity_id
_entity_poly.type
_entity_poly.pdbx_seq_one_letter_code
_entity_poly.pdbx_strand_id
1 'polypeptide(L)'
;MARTTRQRRPIRMDSDVRELVESAEFEQYHRERQAPRFNVFDILRYSEYEIRHSNVLAWLLEPGETHGLSDKFLRRFLESLDPR
;
A
#
# COMPACT_ATOMS: atom_id res chain seq x y z
N MET A 1 6.31 -32.41 33.38
CA MET A 1 5.71 -31.06 33.37
C MET A 1 6.77 -30.06 32.94
N ALA A 2 6.58 -29.34 31.83
CA ALA A 2 7.38 -28.17 31.48
C ALA A 2 6.49 -27.23 30.67
N ARG A 3 5.87 -26.25 31.34
CA ARG A 3 5.18 -25.14 30.67
C ARG A 3 6.25 -24.18 30.19
N THR A 4 6.60 -24.25 28.91
CA THR A 4 7.45 -23.23 28.28
C THR A 4 6.67 -21.92 28.28
N THR A 5 6.93 -21.08 29.27
CA THR A 5 6.50 -19.68 29.32
C THR A 5 7.20 -18.94 28.20
N ARG A 6 6.52 -18.76 27.05
CA ARG A 6 6.97 -17.83 26.00
C ARG A 6 6.91 -16.43 26.59
N GLN A 7 8.05 -15.93 27.05
CA GLN A 7 8.19 -14.61 27.61
C GLN A 7 7.84 -13.58 26.54
N ARG A 8 6.68 -12.91 26.71
CA ARG A 8 6.21 -11.89 25.79
C ARG A 8 7.12 -10.67 25.93
N ARG A 9 8.00 -10.47 24.95
CA ARG A 9 8.80 -9.25 24.84
C ARG A 9 7.86 -8.07 24.55
N PRO A 10 8.13 -6.87 25.08
CA PRO A 10 7.33 -5.68 24.82
C PRO A 10 7.39 -5.32 23.32
N ILE A 11 6.23 -5.05 22.73
CA ILE A 11 6.10 -4.71 21.31
C ILE A 11 6.70 -3.31 21.08
N ARG A 12 7.67 -3.20 20.18
CA ARG A 12 8.24 -1.95 19.69
C ARG A 12 7.74 -1.71 18.27
N MET A 13 6.71 -0.88 18.14
CA MET A 13 5.93 -0.76 16.89
C MET A 13 6.78 -0.58 15.62
N ASP A 14 7.78 0.30 15.62
CA ASP A 14 8.61 0.54 14.42
C ASP A 14 9.55 -0.63 14.07
N SER A 15 10.20 -1.23 15.07
CA SER A 15 11.13 -2.34 14.83
C SER A 15 10.40 -3.64 14.52
N ASP A 16 9.27 -3.87 15.18
CA ASP A 16 8.53 -5.12 15.08
C ASP A 16 7.74 -5.17 13.76
N VAL A 17 7.25 -4.03 13.27
CA VAL A 17 6.64 -3.94 11.94
C VAL A 17 7.69 -4.17 10.87
N ARG A 18 8.88 -3.59 11.01
CA ARG A 18 9.99 -3.83 10.06
C ARG A 18 10.38 -5.31 10.04
N GLU A 19 10.60 -5.91 11.21
CA GLU A 19 10.96 -7.33 11.33
C GLU A 19 9.88 -8.25 10.74
N LEU A 20 8.60 -7.92 10.96
CA LEU A 20 7.48 -8.65 10.36
C LEU A 20 7.48 -8.54 8.82
N VAL A 21 7.65 -7.34 8.27
CA VAL A 21 7.64 -7.11 6.81
C VAL A 21 8.84 -7.79 6.14
N GLU A 22 9.98 -7.86 6.81
CA GLU A 22 11.19 -8.51 6.30
C GLU A 22 11.20 -10.04 6.52
N SER A 23 10.18 -10.60 7.19
CA SER A 23 10.11 -12.03 7.49
C SER A 23 9.74 -12.88 6.26
N ALA A 24 10.32 -14.09 6.19
CA ALA A 24 10.04 -15.03 5.12
C ALA A 24 8.57 -15.50 5.12
N GLU A 25 7.97 -15.60 6.31
CA GLU A 25 6.56 -15.95 6.50
C GLU A 25 5.63 -14.88 5.92
N PHE A 26 5.96 -13.60 6.08
CA PHE A 26 5.19 -12.49 5.51
C PHE A 26 5.29 -12.45 3.98
N GLU A 27 6.49 -12.63 3.43
CA GLU A 27 6.72 -12.75 1.99
C GLU A 27 5.96 -13.93 1.36
N GLN A 28 6.01 -15.10 2.01
CA GLN A 28 5.27 -16.29 1.58
C GLN A 28 3.75 -16.04 1.60
N TYR A 29 3.24 -15.46 2.69
CA TYR A 29 1.82 -15.11 2.81
C TYR A 29 1.38 -14.14 1.70
N HIS A 30 2.15 -13.10 1.43
CA HIS A 30 1.86 -12.12 0.37
C HIS A 30 1.84 -12.77 -1.01
N ARG A 31 2.78 -13.69 -1.28
CA ARG A 31 2.87 -14.43 -2.55
C ARG A 31 1.71 -15.39 -2.76
N GLU A 32 1.36 -16.18 -1.75
CA GLU A 32 0.29 -17.18 -1.82
C GLU A 32 -1.12 -16.55 -1.90
N ARG A 33 -1.32 -15.44 -1.20
CA ARG A 33 -2.64 -14.77 -1.13
C ARG A 33 -2.93 -13.87 -2.33
N GLN A 34 -1.95 -13.67 -3.24
CA GLN A 34 -1.98 -12.54 -4.18
C GLN A 34 -2.42 -11.26 -3.46
N ALA A 35 -1.86 -11.03 -2.26
CA ALA A 35 -2.34 -9.96 -1.39
C ALA A 35 -2.39 -8.68 -2.22
N PRO A 36 -3.56 -8.01 -2.30
CA PRO A 36 -3.77 -6.92 -3.24
C PRO A 36 -2.61 -5.94 -3.06
N ARG A 37 -1.97 -5.60 -4.18
CA ARG A 37 -0.88 -4.60 -4.19
C ARG A 37 -1.36 -3.43 -3.35
N PHE A 38 -0.47 -2.89 -2.51
CA PHE A 38 -0.77 -1.73 -1.67
C PHE A 38 -1.68 -0.76 -2.44
N ASN A 39 -2.91 -0.65 -1.95
CA ASN A 39 -3.93 0.16 -2.55
C ASN A 39 -4.43 1.08 -1.45
N VAL A 40 -4.10 2.36 -1.57
CA VAL A 40 -4.51 3.39 -0.61
C VAL A 40 -6.03 3.40 -0.41
N PHE A 41 -6.80 3.00 -1.43
CA PHE A 41 -8.26 2.92 -1.37
C PHE A 41 -8.77 1.74 -0.51
N ASP A 42 -8.04 0.62 -0.48
CA ASP A 42 -8.35 -0.54 0.38
C ASP A 42 -8.05 -0.24 1.85
N ILE A 43 -6.96 0.50 2.10
CA ILE A 43 -6.54 0.90 3.45
C ILE A 43 -7.55 1.87 4.07
N LEU A 44 -8.08 2.78 3.27
CA LEU A 44 -9.10 3.71 3.72
C LEU A 44 -10.50 3.05 3.84
N ARG A 45 -10.66 1.77 3.45
CA ARG A 45 -11.92 1.02 3.43
C ARG A 45 -13.02 1.69 2.59
N TYR A 46 -12.67 2.33 1.46
CA TYR A 46 -13.60 3.07 0.61
C TYR A 46 -14.07 2.29 -0.63
N SER A 47 -14.26 0.97 -0.53
CA SER A 47 -14.72 0.15 -1.67
C SER A 47 -16.10 0.54 -2.25
N GLU A 48 -16.89 1.39 -1.57
CA GLU A 48 -18.23 1.81 -2.01
C GLU A 48 -18.34 3.27 -2.49
N TYR A 49 -17.22 4.00 -2.66
CA TYR A 49 -17.26 5.42 -3.03
C TYR A 49 -16.49 5.73 -4.31
N GLU A 50 -16.95 5.12 -5.39
CA GLU A 50 -16.43 5.28 -6.76
C GLU A 50 -16.24 6.75 -7.18
N ILE A 51 -17.19 7.62 -6.81
CA ILE A 51 -17.13 9.07 -7.11
C ILE A 51 -15.88 9.73 -6.50
N ARG A 52 -15.49 9.33 -5.28
CA ARG A 52 -14.32 9.92 -4.60
C ARG A 52 -13.02 9.46 -5.24
N HIS A 53 -12.95 8.23 -5.71
CA HIS A 53 -11.78 7.73 -6.43
C HIS A 53 -11.58 8.47 -7.74
N SER A 54 -12.65 8.67 -8.51
CA SER A 54 -12.61 9.45 -9.75
C SER A 54 -12.17 10.90 -9.50
N ASN A 55 -12.61 11.53 -8.40
CA ASN A 55 -12.16 12.88 -8.04
C ASN A 55 -10.67 12.93 -7.69
N VAL A 56 -10.14 11.96 -6.94
CA VAL A 56 -8.71 11.88 -6.63
C VAL A 56 -7.88 11.66 -7.90
N LEU A 57 -8.35 10.80 -8.81
CA LEU A 57 -7.68 10.57 -10.09
C LEU A 57 -7.72 11.83 -10.97
N ALA A 58 -8.87 12.51 -11.07
CA ALA A 58 -8.99 13.76 -11.82
C ALA A 58 -8.03 14.83 -11.25
N TRP A 59 -7.96 14.94 -9.92
CA TRP A 59 -7.03 15.83 -9.24
C TRP A 59 -5.56 15.50 -9.53
N LEU A 60 -5.17 14.21 -9.48
CA LEU A 60 -3.80 13.78 -9.78
C LEU A 60 -3.40 13.92 -11.26
N LEU A 61 -4.37 13.86 -12.17
CA LEU A 61 -4.15 13.94 -13.61
C LEU A 61 -4.07 15.38 -14.13
N GLU A 62 -4.50 16.38 -13.35
CA GLU A 62 -4.47 17.80 -13.72
C GLU A 62 -3.15 18.46 -13.30
N PRO A 63 -2.22 18.78 -14.22
CA PRO A 63 -0.90 19.30 -13.85
C PRO A 63 -0.89 20.60 -13.04
N GLY A 64 -1.97 21.40 -13.13
CA GLY A 64 -2.14 22.66 -12.42
C GLY A 64 -2.65 22.53 -10.98
N GLU A 65 -2.99 21.32 -10.53
CA GLU A 65 -3.57 21.10 -9.21
C GLU A 65 -2.55 21.16 -8.06
N THR A 66 -3.08 21.22 -6.84
CA THR A 66 -2.30 21.43 -5.61
C THR A 66 -1.49 20.23 -5.13
N HIS A 67 -1.43 19.14 -5.90
CA HIS A 67 -0.62 17.96 -5.58
C HIS A 67 0.89 18.16 -5.76
N GLY A 68 1.33 19.25 -6.40
CA GLY A 68 2.75 19.63 -6.48
C GLY A 68 3.63 18.75 -7.36
N LEU A 69 3.03 17.87 -8.18
CA LEU A 69 3.76 16.97 -9.09
C LEU A 69 3.91 17.53 -10.51
N SER A 70 3.28 18.68 -10.81
CA SER A 70 3.15 19.20 -12.18
C SER A 70 2.65 18.09 -13.13
N ASP A 71 3.12 18.03 -14.37
CA ASP A 71 2.69 17.05 -15.35
C ASP A 71 3.31 15.64 -15.18
N LYS A 72 4.15 15.43 -14.16
CA LYS A 72 4.91 14.18 -13.99
C LYS A 72 3.99 12.97 -13.80
N PHE A 73 2.92 13.12 -13.01
CA PHE A 73 1.99 12.01 -12.79
C PHE A 73 1.28 11.62 -14.09
N LEU A 74 0.75 12.60 -14.81
CA LEU A 74 0.08 12.40 -16.10
C LEU A 74 1.02 11.72 -17.12
N ARG A 75 2.27 12.17 -17.25
CA ARG A 75 3.25 11.54 -18.15
C ARG A 75 3.51 10.08 -17.80
N ARG A 76 3.79 9.78 -16.53
CA ARG A 76 4.04 8.41 -16.07
C ARG A 76 2.82 7.52 -16.25
N PHE A 77 1.63 8.07 -16.04
CA PHE A 77 0.38 7.36 -16.28
C PHE A 77 0.24 7.00 -17.77
N LEU A 78 0.43 7.95 -18.69
CA LEU A 78 0.38 7.70 -20.13
C LEU A 78 1.46 6.70 -20.60
N GLU A 79 2.68 6.80 -20.07
CA GLU A 79 3.75 5.82 -20.32
C GLU A 79 3.36 4.42 -19.87
N SER A 80 2.66 4.29 -18.73
CA SER A 80 2.22 2.98 -18.24
C SER A 80 1.12 2.33 -19.10
N LEU A 81 0.41 3.12 -19.91
CA LEU A 81 -0.63 2.64 -20.83
C LEU A 81 -0.08 2.19 -22.19
N ASP A 82 1.16 2.56 -22.54
CA ASP A 82 1.85 2.14 -23.76
C ASP A 82 2.93 1.11 -23.40
N PRO A 83 2.61 -0.20 -23.40
CA PRO A 83 3.59 -1.26 -23.17
C PRO A 83 4.43 -1.45 -24.43
N ARG A 84 5.46 -0.63 -24.61
CA ARG A 84 6.55 -0.97 -25.53
C ARG A 84 7.48 -2.00 -24.92
#